data_AF-A0A1G1PAE1-F1
#
_entry.id   AF-A0A1G1PAE1-F1
#
_cell.length_a   1.000
_cell.length_b   1.000
_cell.length_c   1.000
_cell.angle_alpha   90.00
_cell.angle_beta   90.00
_cell.angle_gamma   90.00
#
_symmetry.space_group_name_H-M   'P 1'
#
loop_
_entity.id
_entity.type
_entity.pdbx_description
1 polymer ?
#
loop_
_entity_poly.entity_id
_entity_poly.type
_entity_poly.pdbx_seq_one_letter_code
_entity_poly.pdbx_strand_id
1 'polypeptide(L)'
;MKKKFRPRPRGLLAAGVAAVVVLGFLIARPPDLARRSDQLAVEIGRALAQAGVRTGRLVQETATLARAWGGTYRVVEKTYTTPPKFSSDAFVRDLARRLPAQGFELQRVERRQTPQGIVTALDAGVRRYHLYRLTLQEPGLGGGTAPGMQAQSRWPSPLPAPTPSGRPKVAIVLDDWGYSRRLVPDVLKLNRPVTLAVLPHQPYSTAIAQQVAGSRCEVILHMPMEPRDDDYPREPQILLSGMPAAEARQMLSAAFATVPSAKGLSNHQGSKATEDAALMQTIMQELRRRRLFFLDSLTASHSACEPAATAAGVPFAARAVFLDNEETPEAIRRQLQELAAAARRAGWAVGIGHDKRVTLEVLEQAMPQMERDGIEFVPLSEVVG
;
A
#
# COMPACT_ATOMS: atom_id res chain seq x y z
N MET A 1 60.19 6.82 46.08
CA MET A 1 58.95 6.08 46.40
C MET A 1 57.75 6.78 45.77
N LYS A 2 56.94 6.01 45.02
CA LYS A 2 55.56 6.24 44.52
C LYS A 2 55.19 7.54 43.78
N LYS A 3 54.90 7.34 42.48
CA LYS A 3 54.33 8.22 41.45
C LYS A 3 52.95 8.81 41.82
N LYS A 4 52.67 10.05 41.39
CA LYS A 4 51.32 10.48 40.96
C LYS A 4 51.44 11.29 39.67
N PHE A 5 51.09 10.62 38.58
CA PHE A 5 50.97 11.15 37.22
C PHE A 5 49.62 11.90 37.12
N ARG A 6 49.63 13.17 36.72
CA ARG A 6 48.42 13.90 36.29
C ARG A 6 48.33 13.82 34.78
N PRO A 7 47.18 13.44 34.18
CA PRO A 7 46.96 13.69 32.76
C PRO A 7 46.30 15.07 32.56
N ARG A 8 46.74 15.76 31.51
CA ARG A 8 46.14 16.99 30.95
C ARG A 8 44.79 16.67 30.29
N PRO A 9 43.80 17.59 30.28
CA PRO A 9 42.61 17.44 29.44
C PRO A 9 42.95 17.81 27.99
N ARG A 10 42.59 16.94 27.05
CA ARG A 10 42.60 17.22 25.61
C ARG A 10 41.19 17.60 25.15
N GLY A 11 41.09 18.80 24.59
CA GLY A 11 40.19 19.25 23.51
C GLY A 11 38.72 18.81 23.52
N LEU A 12 37.84 19.74 23.88
CA LEU A 12 36.51 19.82 23.28
C LEU A 12 36.67 20.28 21.82
N LEU A 13 36.21 19.45 20.88
CA LEU A 13 35.98 19.83 19.50
C LEU A 13 34.49 19.60 19.20
N ALA A 14 33.84 20.72 18.86
CA ALA A 14 32.65 20.84 18.01
C ALA A 14 31.42 19.98 18.35
N ALA A 15 30.55 20.55 19.20
CA ALA A 15 29.12 20.25 19.15
C ALA A 15 28.54 20.84 17.84
N GLY A 16 28.54 20.02 16.79
CA GLY A 16 27.85 20.30 15.54
C GLY A 16 26.34 20.15 15.71
N VAL A 17 25.63 21.25 15.51
CA VAL A 17 24.29 21.37 14.91
C VAL A 17 23.38 20.13 15.08
N ALA A 18 22.82 19.97 16.27
CA ALA A 18 21.66 19.11 16.51
C ALA A 18 20.38 19.95 16.44
N ALA A 19 19.96 20.35 15.24
CA ALA A 19 18.65 20.97 15.00
C ALA A 19 18.30 21.02 13.50
N VAL A 20 18.17 19.86 12.85
CA VAL A 20 17.47 19.77 11.56
C VAL A 20 16.50 18.59 11.61
N VAL A 21 15.25 18.93 11.91
CA VAL A 21 14.03 18.25 11.43
C VAL A 21 13.95 16.74 11.69
N VAL A 22 13.71 16.38 12.96
CA VAL A 22 12.88 15.19 13.26
C VAL A 22 11.45 15.69 13.50
N LEU A 23 10.81 16.13 12.41
CA LEU A 23 9.36 16.16 12.33
C LEU A 23 8.95 15.12 11.30
N GLY A 24 9.26 13.85 11.63
CA GLY A 24 8.72 12.71 10.92
C GLY A 24 7.20 12.79 11.04
N PHE A 25 6.56 13.01 9.89
CA PHE A 25 5.12 12.90 9.75
C PHE A 25 4.65 11.63 10.47
N LEU A 26 3.84 11.80 11.51
CA LEU A 26 2.95 10.78 12.04
C LEU A 26 1.98 10.38 10.92
N ILE A 27 2.42 9.51 10.01
CA ILE A 27 1.51 8.76 9.15
C ILE A 27 0.91 7.70 10.05
N ALA A 28 -0.08 8.10 10.85
CA ALA A 28 -0.87 7.13 11.60
C ALA A 28 -1.51 6.17 10.58
N ARG A 29 -1.52 4.87 10.90
CA ARG A 29 -2.21 3.81 10.14
C ARG A 29 -3.56 4.31 9.61
N PRO A 30 -3.98 3.96 8.38
CA PRO A 30 -5.37 4.15 8.02
C PRO A 30 -6.24 3.40 9.05
N PRO A 31 -7.17 4.09 9.75
CA PRO A 31 -8.12 3.39 10.61
C PRO A 31 -8.92 2.42 9.73
N ASP A 32 -9.15 1.17 10.18
CA ASP A 32 -9.97 0.11 9.56
C ASP A 32 -10.94 0.67 8.49
N LEU A 33 -10.46 0.82 7.24
CA LEU A 33 -11.12 1.70 6.28
C LEU A 33 -12.48 1.15 5.84
N ALA A 34 -12.63 -0.18 5.88
CA ALA A 34 -13.90 -0.85 5.70
C ALA A 34 -14.89 -0.45 6.81
N ARG A 35 -14.51 -0.60 8.09
CA ARG A 35 -15.35 -0.15 9.21
C ARG A 35 -15.61 1.35 9.19
N ARG A 36 -14.63 2.16 8.80
CA ARG A 36 -14.76 3.62 8.70
C ARG A 36 -15.70 4.03 7.58
N SER A 37 -15.67 3.32 6.45
CA SER A 37 -16.64 3.51 5.35
C SER A 37 -18.06 3.19 5.82
N ASP A 38 -18.24 2.09 6.54
CA ASP A 38 -19.54 1.69 7.09
C ASP A 38 -20.06 2.70 8.13
N GLN A 39 -19.19 3.15 9.03
CA GLN A 39 -19.51 4.20 10.00
C GLN A 39 -19.92 5.50 9.31
N LEU A 40 -19.17 5.95 8.30
CA LEU A 40 -19.48 7.17 7.57
C LEU A 40 -20.82 7.07 6.82
N ALA A 41 -21.11 5.91 6.22
CA ALA A 41 -22.40 5.66 5.57
C ALA A 41 -23.57 5.78 6.55
N VAL A 42 -23.42 5.26 7.77
CA VAL A 42 -24.42 5.41 8.84
C VAL A 42 -24.60 6.87 9.26
N GLU A 43 -23.52 7.62 9.44
CA GLU A 43 -23.58 9.03 9.84
C GLU A 43 -24.24 9.91 8.78
N ILE A 44 -23.88 9.73 7.51
CA ILE A 44 -24.51 10.45 6.40
C ILE A 44 -25.99 10.07 6.30
N GLY A 45 -26.32 8.79 6.48
CA GLY A 45 -27.71 8.32 6.53
C GLY A 45 -28.53 8.99 7.64
N ARG A 46 -27.99 9.11 8.85
CA ARG A 46 -28.65 9.82 9.96
C ARG A 46 -28.83 11.31 9.67
N ALA A 47 -27.80 11.96 9.13
CA ALA A 47 -27.88 13.38 8.76
C ALA A 47 -28.97 13.62 7.71
N LEU A 48 -29.05 12.77 6.68
CA LEU A 48 -30.08 12.83 5.65
C LEU A 48 -31.48 12.67 6.25
N ALA A 49 -31.66 11.70 7.15
CA ALA A 49 -32.95 11.48 7.81
C ALA A 49 -33.36 12.68 8.68
N GLN A 50 -32.43 13.27 9.43
CA GLN A 50 -32.68 14.48 10.24
C GLN A 50 -33.04 15.70 9.37
N ALA A 51 -32.45 15.79 8.18
CA ALA A 51 -32.78 16.81 7.20
C ALA A 51 -34.05 16.49 6.38
N GLY A 52 -34.79 15.42 6.72
CA GLY A 52 -36.05 15.05 6.08
C GLY A 52 -35.91 14.30 4.75
N VAL A 53 -34.69 13.90 4.36
CA VAL A 53 -34.43 13.06 3.18
C VAL A 53 -34.57 11.60 3.57
N ARG A 54 -35.70 10.99 3.18
CA ARG A 54 -36.02 9.58 3.47
C ARG A 54 -35.43 8.64 2.43
N THR A 55 -35.25 7.37 2.78
CA THR A 55 -34.72 6.31 1.90
C THR A 55 -35.50 6.15 0.59
N GLY A 56 -36.82 6.38 0.60
CA GLY A 56 -37.67 6.37 -0.61
C GLY A 56 -37.36 7.46 -1.64
N ARG A 57 -36.39 8.36 -1.37
CA ARG A 57 -35.87 9.35 -2.32
C ARG A 57 -34.50 8.99 -2.90
N LEU A 58 -33.96 7.82 -2.56
CA LEU A 58 -32.75 7.27 -3.17
C LEU A 58 -33.02 6.96 -4.64
N VAL A 59 -32.22 7.56 -5.51
CA VAL A 59 -32.29 7.40 -6.98
C VAL A 59 -31.32 6.32 -7.43
N GLN A 60 -30.12 6.33 -6.85
CA GLN A 60 -29.04 5.42 -7.23
C GLN A 60 -28.14 5.18 -6.04
N GLU A 61 -27.70 3.94 -5.88
CA GLU A 61 -26.66 3.54 -4.96
C GLU A 61 -25.70 2.61 -5.68
N THR A 62 -24.42 2.93 -5.60
CA THR A 62 -23.34 2.05 -6.07
C THR A 62 -22.34 1.89 -4.94
N ALA A 63 -21.69 0.73 -4.92
CA ALA A 63 -20.62 0.42 -4.01
C ALA A 63 -19.48 -0.16 -4.85
N THR A 64 -18.34 0.52 -4.86
CA THR A 64 -17.14 0.02 -5.54
C THR A 64 -16.09 -0.34 -4.50
N LEU A 65 -15.38 -1.43 -4.74
CA LEU A 65 -14.24 -1.80 -3.93
C LEU A 65 -13.04 -0.99 -4.41
N ALA A 66 -12.54 -0.11 -3.55
CA ALA A 66 -11.30 0.61 -3.75
C ALA A 66 -10.17 -0.09 -2.97
N ARG A 67 -8.94 0.05 -3.49
CA ARG A 67 -7.74 -0.48 -2.85
C ARG A 67 -6.91 0.65 -2.28
N ALA A 68 -6.51 0.51 -1.03
CA ALA A 68 -5.57 1.37 -0.35
C ALA A 68 -4.44 0.54 0.25
N TRP A 69 -3.35 1.23 0.62
CA TRP A 69 -2.35 0.66 1.50
C TRP A 69 -3.02 0.22 2.81
N GLY A 70 -3.00 -1.08 3.12
CA GLY A 70 -3.65 -1.68 4.28
C GLY A 70 -5.00 -2.38 4.04
N GLY A 71 -5.48 -2.50 2.79
CA GLY A 71 -6.64 -3.36 2.45
C GLY A 71 -7.60 -2.79 1.40
N THR A 72 -8.67 -3.53 1.13
CA THR A 72 -9.81 -3.03 0.35
C THR A 72 -10.78 -2.28 1.26
N TYR A 73 -11.39 -1.25 0.72
CA TYR A 73 -12.49 -0.56 1.39
C TYR A 73 -13.56 -0.21 0.37
N ARG A 74 -14.77 -0.01 0.85
CA ARG A 74 -15.91 0.33 0.00
C ARG A 74 -15.96 1.84 -0.20
N VAL A 75 -16.03 2.29 -1.44
CA VAL A 75 -16.51 3.62 -1.79
C VAL A 75 -17.99 3.51 -2.06
N VAL A 76 -18.79 4.17 -1.24
CA VAL A 76 -20.25 4.20 -1.41
C VAL A 76 -20.61 5.49 -2.15
N GLU A 77 -21.33 5.37 -3.26
CA GLU A 77 -21.90 6.53 -3.94
C GLU A 77 -23.42 6.46 -3.88
N LYS A 78 -24.07 7.53 -3.41
CA LYS A 78 -25.52 7.62 -3.39
C LYS A 78 -26.01 8.91 -3.99
N THR A 79 -27.11 8.82 -4.74
CA THR A 79 -27.83 9.96 -5.30
C THR A 79 -29.23 10.00 -4.71
N TYR A 80 -29.62 11.13 -4.15
CA TYR A 80 -30.97 11.37 -3.62
C TYR A 80 -31.62 12.55 -4.31
N THR A 81 -32.93 12.44 -4.55
CA THR A 81 -33.76 13.65 -4.68
C THR A 81 -34.07 14.20 -3.29
N THR A 82 -34.28 15.51 -3.18
CA THR A 82 -34.56 16.14 -1.89
C THR A 82 -35.98 16.70 -1.82
N PRO A 83 -36.57 16.84 -0.61
CA PRO A 83 -37.85 17.52 -0.44
C PRO A 83 -37.79 19.00 -0.89
N PRO A 84 -38.92 19.61 -1.31
CA PRO A 84 -38.94 21.00 -1.79
C PRO A 84 -38.42 22.08 -0.83
N LYS A 85 -38.42 21.82 0.49
CA LYS A 85 -37.91 22.74 1.51
C LYS A 85 -36.49 22.40 1.98
N PHE A 86 -35.86 21.40 1.38
CA PHE A 86 -34.50 21.01 1.70
C PHE A 86 -33.53 22.08 1.20
N SER A 87 -32.47 22.33 1.96
CA SER A 87 -31.37 23.22 1.56
C SER A 87 -30.07 22.46 1.65
N SER A 88 -29.45 22.17 0.49
CA SER A 88 -28.15 21.50 0.46
C SER A 88 -27.06 22.33 1.14
N ASP A 89 -27.17 23.65 1.12
CA ASP A 89 -26.26 24.55 1.85
C ASP A 89 -26.35 24.36 3.37
N ALA A 90 -27.57 24.31 3.92
CA ALA A 90 -27.78 24.10 5.34
C ALA A 90 -27.30 22.70 5.76
N PHE A 91 -27.58 21.70 4.93
CA PHE A 91 -27.16 20.32 5.13
C PHE A 91 -25.63 20.17 5.11
N VAL A 92 -24.94 20.74 4.12
CA VAL A 92 -23.48 20.71 4.01
C VAL A 92 -22.83 21.40 5.22
N ARG A 93 -23.35 22.56 5.65
CA ARG A 93 -22.86 23.24 6.86
C ARG A 93 -23.03 22.39 8.12
N ASP A 94 -24.12 21.64 8.22
CA ASP A 94 -24.36 20.76 9.35
C ASP A 94 -23.42 19.55 9.35
N LEU A 95 -23.23 18.90 8.20
CA LEU A 95 -22.26 17.81 8.04
C LEU A 95 -20.83 18.27 8.37
N ALA A 96 -20.41 19.43 7.87
CA ALA A 96 -19.08 19.97 8.11
C ALA A 96 -18.78 20.19 9.60
N ARG A 97 -19.79 20.46 10.44
CA ARG A 97 -19.63 20.59 11.90
C ARG A 97 -19.58 19.24 12.62
N ARG A 98 -20.30 18.22 12.11
CA ARG A 98 -20.51 16.94 12.79
C ARG A 98 -19.44 15.90 12.50
N LEU A 99 -19.02 15.80 11.24
CA LEU A 99 -18.07 14.78 10.79
C LEU A 99 -16.72 14.82 11.54
N PRO A 100 -16.12 15.99 11.85
CA PRO A 100 -14.83 16.05 12.54
C PRO A 100 -14.82 15.40 13.93
N ALA A 101 -15.91 15.52 14.70
CA ALA A 101 -16.02 14.91 16.02
C ALA A 101 -15.94 13.38 15.99
N GLN A 102 -16.17 12.78 14.82
CA GLN A 102 -16.11 11.34 14.56
C GLN A 102 -14.87 10.93 13.75
N GLY A 103 -13.95 11.89 13.55
CA GLY A 103 -12.71 11.73 12.79
C GLY A 103 -12.90 11.68 11.26
N PHE A 104 -14.05 12.11 10.75
CA PHE A 104 -14.32 12.22 9.33
C PHE A 104 -14.17 13.67 8.87
N GLU A 105 -13.99 13.87 7.58
CA GLU A 105 -13.95 15.19 6.99
C GLU A 105 -14.70 15.24 5.66
N LEU A 106 -15.21 16.44 5.37
CA LEU A 106 -15.77 16.77 4.07
C LEU A 106 -14.61 17.20 3.17
N GLN A 107 -14.30 16.38 2.17
CA GLN A 107 -13.11 16.54 1.32
C GLN A 107 -13.39 17.41 0.09
N ARG A 108 -14.62 17.33 -0.45
CA ARG A 108 -15.03 18.11 -1.62
C ARG A 108 -16.52 18.42 -1.56
N VAL A 109 -16.90 19.59 -2.06
CA VAL A 109 -18.28 19.96 -2.34
C VAL A 109 -18.33 20.66 -3.69
N GLU A 110 -19.12 20.12 -4.61
CA GLU A 110 -19.43 20.73 -5.90
C GLU A 110 -20.91 21.07 -5.95
N ARG A 111 -21.22 22.25 -6.45
CA ARG A 111 -22.59 22.67 -6.69
C ARG A 111 -22.73 23.10 -8.14
N ARG A 112 -23.79 22.60 -8.79
CA ARG A 112 -24.12 22.94 -10.17
C ARG A 112 -25.60 23.27 -10.27
N GLN A 113 -25.91 24.43 -10.83
CA GLN A 113 -27.26 24.76 -11.24
C GLN A 113 -27.56 24.01 -12.55
N THR A 114 -28.70 23.34 -12.63
CA THR A 114 -29.21 22.69 -13.82
C THR A 114 -30.62 23.21 -14.15
N PRO A 115 -31.13 22.98 -15.36
CA PRO A 115 -32.53 23.31 -15.70
C PRO A 115 -33.55 22.63 -14.77
N GLN A 116 -33.20 21.48 -14.20
CA GLN A 116 -34.05 20.67 -13.33
C GLN A 116 -33.94 21.07 -11.84
N GLY A 117 -32.97 21.92 -11.48
CA GLY A 117 -32.77 22.39 -10.12
C GLY A 117 -31.29 22.52 -9.74
N ILE A 118 -30.96 22.16 -8.50
CA ILE A 118 -29.59 22.25 -7.98
C ILE A 118 -29.07 20.86 -7.73
N VAL A 119 -27.89 20.57 -8.27
CA VAL A 119 -27.16 19.34 -7.98
C VAL A 119 -25.97 19.68 -7.10
N THR A 120 -25.98 19.16 -5.89
CA THR A 120 -24.86 19.29 -4.94
C THR A 120 -24.22 17.91 -4.75
N ALA A 121 -22.99 17.74 -5.20
CA ALA A 121 -22.19 16.55 -4.97
C ALA A 121 -21.17 16.82 -3.85
N LEU A 122 -21.02 15.89 -2.92
CA LEU A 122 -20.05 15.99 -1.85
C LEU A 122 -19.29 14.68 -1.67
N ASP A 123 -18.00 14.81 -1.37
CA ASP A 123 -17.10 13.72 -1.08
C ASP A 123 -16.70 13.81 0.39
N ALA A 124 -16.84 12.70 1.12
CA ALA A 124 -16.47 12.59 2.52
C ALA A 124 -15.57 11.37 2.75
N GLY A 125 -14.73 11.46 3.78
CA GLY A 125 -13.76 10.42 4.05
C GLY A 125 -12.91 10.68 5.28
N VAL A 126 -11.73 10.07 5.29
CA VAL A 126 -10.75 10.19 6.38
C VAL A 126 -9.38 10.46 5.75
N ARG A 127 -8.79 11.63 6.05
CA ARG A 127 -7.49 12.03 5.51
C ARG A 127 -7.51 11.98 3.97
N ARG A 128 -6.59 11.22 3.38
CA ARG A 128 -6.49 11.02 1.93
C ARG A 128 -7.48 10.00 1.35
N TYR A 129 -8.25 9.29 2.18
CA TYR A 129 -9.12 8.22 1.71
C TYR A 129 -10.53 8.76 1.49
N HIS A 130 -10.96 8.73 0.23
CA HIS A 130 -12.34 9.02 -0.15
C HIS A 130 -13.18 7.77 0.09
N LEU A 131 -14.19 7.86 0.96
CA LEU A 131 -14.99 6.70 1.37
C LEU A 131 -16.46 6.80 0.91
N TYR A 132 -16.95 8.03 0.70
CA TYR A 132 -18.36 8.25 0.40
C TYR A 132 -18.57 9.43 -0.55
N ARG A 133 -19.37 9.23 -1.59
CA ARG A 133 -19.88 10.28 -2.46
C ARG A 133 -21.39 10.40 -2.33
N LEU A 134 -21.88 11.60 -2.02
CA LEU A 134 -23.31 11.88 -1.94
C LEU A 134 -23.68 12.94 -2.97
N THR A 135 -24.67 12.66 -3.80
CA THR A 135 -25.27 13.60 -4.74
C THR A 135 -26.69 13.92 -4.30
N LEU A 136 -26.99 15.21 -4.14
CA LEU A 136 -28.31 15.73 -3.76
C LEU A 136 -28.89 16.52 -4.92
N GLN A 137 -30.07 16.14 -5.36
CA GLN A 137 -30.82 16.81 -6.41
C GLN A 137 -31.98 17.56 -5.77
N GLU A 138 -31.79 18.87 -5.60
CA GLU A 138 -32.84 19.78 -5.16
C GLU A 138 -33.70 20.20 -6.35
N PRO A 139 -35.03 20.05 -6.28
CA PRO A 139 -35.90 20.49 -7.35
C PRO A 139 -35.81 22.02 -7.48
N GLY A 140 -35.66 22.51 -8.71
CA GLY A 140 -35.71 23.94 -8.98
C GLY A 140 -37.09 24.48 -8.66
N LEU A 141 -37.16 25.58 -7.90
CA LEU A 141 -38.37 26.41 -7.88
C LEU A 141 -38.52 26.94 -9.31
N GLY A 142 -39.53 26.47 -10.03
CA GLY A 142 -39.60 26.58 -11.49
C GLY A 142 -39.39 27.99 -12.05
N GLY A 143 -38.76 28.04 -13.23
CA GLY A 143 -38.74 29.21 -14.13
C GLY A 143 -37.40 29.94 -14.20
N GLY A 144 -36.73 29.84 -15.35
CA GLY A 144 -35.67 30.77 -15.76
C GLY A 144 -34.37 30.10 -16.21
N THR A 145 -34.16 30.01 -17.51
CA THR A 145 -32.81 29.90 -18.10
C THR A 145 -31.99 31.14 -17.72
N ALA A 146 -30.93 30.98 -16.93
CA ALA A 146 -29.93 32.01 -16.70
C ALA A 146 -28.56 31.53 -17.24
N PRO A 147 -27.77 32.42 -17.89
CA PRO A 147 -26.53 32.03 -18.54
C PRO A 147 -25.43 31.71 -17.53
N GLY A 148 -24.50 30.87 -17.97
CA GLY A 148 -23.47 30.22 -17.16
C GLY A 148 -22.74 31.14 -16.19
N MET A 149 -22.97 30.90 -14.90
CA MET A 149 -22.12 31.40 -13.84
C MET A 149 -21.22 30.24 -13.40
N GLN A 150 -19.94 30.29 -13.82
CA GLN A 150 -18.92 29.37 -13.30
C GLN A 150 -18.79 29.59 -11.79
N ALA A 151 -19.07 28.55 -11.01
CA ALA A 151 -18.95 28.59 -9.56
C ALA A 151 -17.47 28.72 -9.17
N GLN A 152 -17.08 29.91 -8.71
CA GLN A 152 -15.84 30.09 -7.97
C GLN A 152 -15.97 29.38 -6.62
N SER A 153 -15.14 28.36 -6.40
CA SER A 153 -14.99 27.72 -5.09
C SER A 153 -14.53 28.76 -4.06
N ARG A 154 -15.37 29.04 -3.06
CA ARG A 154 -15.00 29.85 -1.88
C ARG A 154 -14.28 29.03 -0.80
N TRP A 155 -13.90 27.79 -1.10
CA TRP A 155 -13.22 26.89 -0.16
C TRP A 155 -11.84 26.53 -0.70
N PRO A 156 -10.80 26.48 0.16
CA PRO A 156 -9.47 26.13 -0.28
C PRO A 156 -9.52 24.76 -0.95
N SER A 157 -9.07 24.70 -2.20
CA SER A 157 -8.80 23.42 -2.85
C SER A 157 -7.92 22.58 -1.93
N PRO A 158 -8.13 21.25 -1.85
CA PRO A 158 -7.17 20.38 -1.18
C PRO A 158 -5.79 20.73 -1.73
N LEU A 159 -4.85 21.09 -0.84
CA LEU A 159 -3.46 21.24 -1.24
C LEU A 159 -3.11 19.97 -2.03
N PRO A 160 -2.53 20.07 -3.24
CA PRO A 160 -2.03 18.88 -3.92
C PRO A 160 -1.19 18.12 -2.92
N ALA A 161 -1.43 16.80 -2.79
CA ALA A 161 -0.59 15.96 -1.94
C ALA A 161 0.87 16.30 -2.30
N PRO A 162 1.72 16.60 -1.30
CA PRO A 162 3.08 17.03 -1.59
C PRO A 162 3.69 16.01 -2.53
N THR A 163 4.02 16.45 -3.75
CA THR A 163 4.68 15.59 -4.71
C THR A 163 5.96 15.14 -4.02
N PRO A 164 6.17 13.82 -3.83
CA PRO A 164 7.36 13.33 -3.17
C PRO A 164 8.57 13.97 -3.83
N SER A 165 9.41 14.65 -3.05
CA SER A 165 10.57 15.35 -3.58
C SER A 165 11.56 14.30 -4.10
N GLY A 166 11.66 14.14 -5.42
CA GLY A 166 12.54 13.16 -6.05
C GLY A 166 11.87 12.41 -7.21
N ARG A 167 12.63 11.53 -7.87
CA ARG A 167 12.09 10.64 -8.88
C ARG A 167 11.25 9.55 -8.20
N PRO A 168 10.06 9.21 -8.70
CA PRO A 168 9.28 8.12 -8.16
C PRO A 168 10.05 6.79 -8.23
N LYS A 169 10.17 6.10 -7.10
CA LYS A 169 10.92 4.85 -6.98
C LYS A 169 10.07 3.63 -7.31
N VAL A 170 10.61 2.67 -8.03
CA VAL A 170 9.97 1.38 -8.28
C VAL A 170 10.92 0.26 -7.87
N ALA A 171 10.46 -0.61 -6.97
CA ALA A 171 11.12 -1.88 -6.69
C ALA A 171 10.38 -2.99 -7.45
N ILE A 172 11.14 -3.78 -8.22
CA ILE A 172 10.63 -4.98 -8.89
C ILE A 172 11.12 -6.19 -8.10
N VAL A 173 10.19 -7.07 -7.75
CA VAL A 173 10.45 -8.37 -7.11
C VAL A 173 10.02 -9.46 -8.07
N LEU A 174 10.86 -10.47 -8.24
CA LEU A 174 10.58 -11.65 -9.04
C LEU A 174 10.55 -12.85 -8.08
N ASP A 175 9.37 -13.45 -7.92
CA ASP A 175 9.10 -14.57 -7.03
C ASP A 175 9.46 -15.92 -7.69
N ASP A 176 9.37 -16.98 -6.87
CA ASP A 176 9.49 -18.40 -7.24
C ASP A 176 10.84 -18.89 -7.79
N TRP A 177 11.93 -18.17 -7.50
CA TRP A 177 13.27 -18.67 -7.81
C TRP A 177 13.63 -19.87 -6.94
N GLY A 178 14.32 -20.85 -7.51
CA GLY A 178 14.85 -22.01 -6.77
C GLY A 178 14.69 -23.33 -7.51
N TYR A 179 13.64 -23.45 -8.33
CA TYR A 179 13.37 -24.64 -9.14
C TYR A 179 14.31 -24.78 -10.34
N SER A 180 14.75 -23.65 -10.90
CA SER A 180 15.62 -23.60 -12.07
C SER A 180 16.56 -22.40 -12.01
N ARG A 181 17.76 -22.55 -12.58
CA ARG A 181 18.72 -21.45 -12.78
C ARG A 181 18.72 -20.90 -14.21
N ARG A 182 17.85 -21.42 -15.09
CA ARG A 182 17.90 -21.17 -16.54
C ARG A 182 17.77 -19.69 -16.91
N LEU A 183 16.97 -18.94 -16.16
CA LEU A 183 16.66 -17.54 -16.43
C LEU A 183 17.52 -16.54 -15.63
N VAL A 184 18.43 -17.02 -14.78
CA VAL A 184 19.36 -16.13 -14.05
C VAL A 184 20.16 -15.24 -15.00
N PRO A 185 20.72 -15.73 -16.14
CA PRO A 185 21.40 -14.87 -17.09
C PRO A 185 20.51 -13.76 -17.65
N ASP A 186 19.22 -14.02 -17.87
CA ASP A 186 18.29 -13.05 -18.45
C ASP A 186 17.95 -11.93 -17.46
N VAL A 187 17.80 -12.25 -16.17
CA VAL A 187 17.70 -11.24 -15.11
C VAL A 187 18.96 -10.38 -15.03
N LEU A 188 20.15 -11.00 -15.07
CA LEU A 188 21.41 -10.26 -15.00
C LEU A 188 21.59 -9.29 -16.18
N LYS A 189 21.06 -9.64 -17.37
CA LYS A 189 21.07 -8.77 -18.56
C LYS A 189 20.21 -7.51 -18.40
N LEU A 190 19.18 -7.52 -17.54
CA LEU A 190 18.36 -6.32 -17.28
C LEU A 190 19.23 -5.13 -16.84
N ASN A 191 20.37 -5.40 -16.19
CA ASN A 191 21.35 -4.42 -15.70
C ASN A 191 20.71 -3.28 -14.88
N ARG A 192 19.67 -3.61 -14.11
CA ARG A 192 18.90 -2.70 -13.27
C ARG A 192 18.65 -3.35 -11.91
N PRO A 193 18.38 -2.56 -10.86
CA PRO A 193 18.02 -3.12 -9.57
C PRO A 193 16.72 -3.91 -9.67
N VAL A 194 16.79 -5.18 -9.27
CA VAL A 194 15.65 -6.11 -9.15
C VAL A 194 15.89 -6.99 -7.94
N THR A 195 14.83 -7.47 -7.32
CA THR A 195 14.92 -8.35 -6.16
C THR A 195 14.45 -9.74 -6.55
N LEU A 196 15.24 -10.77 -6.25
CA LEU A 196 14.86 -12.16 -6.44
C LEU A 196 14.37 -12.74 -5.12
N ALA A 197 13.12 -13.16 -5.07
CA ALA A 197 12.59 -13.90 -3.94
C ALA A 197 12.82 -15.40 -4.21
N VAL A 198 13.68 -16.01 -3.38
CA VAL A 198 14.16 -17.38 -3.58
C VAL A 198 13.47 -18.30 -2.59
N LEU A 199 12.76 -19.30 -3.09
CA LEU A 199 12.18 -20.37 -2.31
C LEU A 199 13.30 -21.15 -1.61
N PRO A 200 13.19 -21.46 -0.30
CA PRO A 200 14.20 -22.25 0.40
C PRO A 200 14.14 -23.72 0.00
N HIS A 201 15.22 -24.44 0.24
CA HIS A 201 15.31 -25.90 0.07
C HIS A 201 15.06 -26.45 -1.35
N GLN A 202 14.96 -25.59 -2.36
CA GLN A 202 14.87 -26.02 -3.75
C GLN A 202 16.26 -26.39 -4.31
N PRO A 203 16.33 -27.19 -5.40
CA PRO A 203 17.59 -27.68 -5.95
C PRO A 203 18.62 -26.57 -6.27
N TYR A 204 18.16 -25.35 -6.55
CA TYR A 204 19.01 -24.23 -6.92
C TYR A 204 18.96 -23.02 -5.98
N SER A 205 18.29 -23.09 -4.82
CA SER A 205 18.15 -21.93 -3.91
C SER A 205 19.51 -21.30 -3.56
N THR A 206 20.45 -22.10 -3.08
CA THR A 206 21.78 -21.63 -2.67
C THR A 206 22.60 -21.16 -3.88
N ALA A 207 22.54 -21.91 -4.98
CA ALA A 207 23.29 -21.58 -6.19
C ALA A 207 22.85 -20.25 -6.80
N ILE A 208 21.54 -19.98 -6.87
CA ILE A 208 20.99 -18.73 -7.41
C ILE A 208 21.40 -17.56 -6.51
N ALA A 209 21.19 -17.66 -5.20
CA ALA A 209 21.55 -16.62 -4.24
C ALA A 209 23.05 -16.26 -4.30
N GLN A 210 23.92 -17.25 -4.47
CA GLN A 210 25.36 -17.04 -4.65
C GLN A 210 25.70 -16.47 -6.03
N GLN A 211 25.06 -16.95 -7.10
CA GLN A 211 25.36 -16.54 -8.47
C GLN A 211 25.04 -15.06 -8.73
N VAL A 212 23.99 -14.53 -8.10
CA VAL A 212 23.61 -13.11 -8.25
C VAL A 212 24.28 -12.20 -7.21
N ALA A 213 25.04 -12.77 -6.26
CA ALA A 213 25.75 -11.99 -5.26
C ALA A 213 26.76 -11.03 -5.93
N GLY A 214 26.76 -9.77 -5.50
CA GLY A 214 27.62 -8.74 -6.09
C GLY A 214 27.12 -8.15 -7.41
N SER A 215 25.99 -8.63 -7.94
CA SER A 215 25.28 -7.98 -9.05
C SER A 215 24.37 -6.85 -8.54
N ARG A 216 23.57 -6.26 -9.45
CA ARG A 216 22.49 -5.31 -9.09
C ARG A 216 21.26 -6.00 -8.49
N CYS A 217 21.24 -7.34 -8.43
CA CYS A 217 20.14 -8.08 -7.84
C CYS A 217 20.22 -8.09 -6.32
N GLU A 218 19.12 -7.77 -5.66
CA GLU A 218 18.90 -8.07 -4.25
C GLU A 218 18.28 -9.47 -4.10
N VAL A 219 18.54 -10.15 -2.98
CA VAL A 219 17.97 -11.46 -2.69
C VAL A 219 17.15 -11.39 -1.42
N ILE A 220 15.96 -11.97 -1.42
CA ILE A 220 15.15 -12.21 -0.23
C ILE A 220 14.72 -13.67 -0.16
N LEU A 221 14.40 -14.13 1.04
CA LEU A 221 13.81 -15.45 1.24
C LEU A 221 12.32 -15.40 0.84
N HIS A 222 11.88 -16.25 -0.07
CA HIS A 222 10.46 -16.43 -0.40
C HIS A 222 9.91 -17.60 0.40
N MET A 223 9.35 -17.34 1.58
CA MET A 223 9.01 -18.38 2.53
C MET A 223 7.62 -18.97 2.23
N PRO A 224 7.50 -20.29 2.01
CA PRO A 224 6.20 -20.94 1.89
C PRO A 224 5.37 -20.81 3.16
N MET A 225 4.13 -20.36 3.00
CA MET A 225 3.20 -20.13 4.08
C MET A 225 1.81 -20.69 3.75
N GLU A 226 1.09 -21.17 4.76
CA GLU A 226 -0.19 -21.87 4.60
C GLU A 226 -1.22 -21.05 3.80
N PRO A 227 -1.68 -21.55 2.64
CA PRO A 227 -2.85 -21.00 1.96
C PRO A 227 -4.15 -21.42 2.66
N ARG A 228 -5.26 -20.74 2.34
CA ARG A 228 -6.61 -21.19 2.71
C ARG A 228 -7.10 -22.37 1.88
N ASP A 229 -6.60 -22.46 0.66
CA ASP A 229 -6.97 -23.50 -0.29
C ASP A 229 -6.01 -24.70 -0.12
N ASP A 230 -6.58 -25.88 0.12
CA ASP A 230 -5.81 -27.09 0.34
C ASP A 230 -5.33 -27.75 -0.96
N ASP A 231 -5.82 -27.30 -2.13
CA ASP A 231 -5.52 -27.89 -3.44
C ASP A 231 -4.19 -27.41 -4.05
N TYR A 232 -3.49 -26.47 -3.42
CA TYR A 232 -2.20 -25.98 -3.90
C TYR A 232 -1.05 -26.96 -3.57
N PRO A 233 -0.09 -27.20 -4.49
CA PRO A 233 1.08 -28.02 -4.20
C PRO A 233 1.82 -27.47 -2.98
N ARG A 234 1.91 -28.29 -1.93
CA ARG A 234 2.60 -27.88 -0.71
C ARG A 234 4.09 -28.04 -0.91
N GLU A 235 4.80 -26.94 -0.70
CA GLU A 235 6.23 -26.98 -0.50
C GLU A 235 6.57 -27.87 0.71
N PRO A 236 7.70 -28.61 0.70
CA PRO A 236 8.02 -29.56 1.76
C PRO A 236 8.09 -28.94 3.16
N GLN A 237 8.40 -27.64 3.24
CA GLN A 237 8.45 -26.87 4.48
C GLN A 237 7.59 -25.63 4.33
N ILE A 238 6.51 -25.57 5.11
CA ILE A 238 5.51 -24.51 5.06
C ILE A 238 5.23 -24.02 6.49
N LEU A 239 5.19 -22.70 6.68
CA LEU A 239 4.77 -22.12 7.96
C LEU A 239 3.25 -22.22 8.07
N LEU A 240 2.79 -22.92 9.09
CA LEU A 240 1.37 -23.20 9.35
C LEU A 240 0.80 -22.26 10.41
N SER A 241 -0.46 -21.89 10.25
CA SER A 241 -1.20 -21.15 11.28
C SER A 241 -1.29 -22.00 12.55
N GLY A 242 -1.12 -21.38 13.72
CA GLY A 242 -1.06 -22.08 15.01
C GLY A 242 0.25 -22.84 15.28
N MET A 243 1.23 -22.79 14.36
CA MET A 243 2.54 -23.41 14.59
C MET A 243 3.21 -22.84 15.85
N PRO A 244 3.74 -23.69 16.76
CA PRO A 244 4.46 -23.22 17.94
C PRO A 244 5.64 -22.31 17.57
N ALA A 245 5.85 -21.25 18.34
CA ALA A 245 6.86 -20.25 18.02
C ALA A 245 8.28 -20.85 17.87
N ALA A 246 8.65 -21.83 18.70
CA ALA A 246 9.95 -22.49 18.61
C ALA A 246 10.15 -23.23 17.28
N GLU A 247 9.11 -23.89 16.78
CA GLU A 247 9.12 -24.64 15.53
C GLU A 247 9.22 -23.69 14.33
N ALA A 248 8.40 -22.62 14.32
CA ALA A 248 8.47 -21.58 13.29
C ALA A 248 9.88 -20.95 13.21
N ARG A 249 10.51 -20.68 14.36
CA ARG A 249 11.88 -20.15 14.43
C ARG A 249 12.92 -21.13 13.87
N GLN A 250 12.78 -22.42 14.17
CA GLN A 250 13.66 -23.46 13.65
C GLN A 250 13.53 -23.55 12.13
N MET A 251 12.31 -23.58 11.60
CA MET A 251 12.02 -23.63 10.17
C MET A 251 12.59 -22.40 9.45
N LEU A 252 12.35 -21.19 9.98
CA LEU A 252 12.95 -19.95 9.43
C LEU A 252 14.48 -20.04 9.41
N SER A 253 15.10 -20.57 10.46
CA SER A 253 16.56 -20.70 10.50
C SER A 253 17.10 -21.69 9.47
N ALA A 254 16.41 -22.81 9.24
CA ALA A 254 16.74 -23.76 8.19
C ALA A 254 16.57 -23.15 6.80
N ALA A 255 15.47 -22.42 6.57
CA ALA A 255 15.18 -21.75 5.31
C ALA A 255 16.27 -20.72 4.94
N PHE A 256 16.60 -19.81 5.86
CA PHE A 256 17.66 -18.81 5.64
C PHE A 256 19.05 -19.42 5.41
N ALA A 257 19.33 -20.61 5.93
CA ALA A 257 20.60 -21.29 5.67
C ALA A 257 20.75 -21.69 4.19
N THR A 258 19.64 -21.91 3.47
CA THR A 258 19.65 -22.28 2.04
C THR A 258 19.64 -21.08 1.09
N VAL A 259 19.29 -19.89 1.60
CA VAL A 259 19.25 -18.64 0.83
C VAL A 259 20.25 -17.64 1.43
N PRO A 260 21.57 -17.85 1.20
CA PRO A 260 22.59 -16.97 1.77
C PRO A 260 22.43 -15.53 1.30
N SER A 261 22.84 -14.58 2.14
CA SER A 261 22.81 -13.14 1.85
C SER A 261 21.42 -12.50 1.69
N ALA A 262 20.33 -13.25 1.96
CA ALA A 262 18.98 -12.70 1.97
C ALA A 262 18.87 -11.45 2.85
N LYS A 263 18.29 -10.37 2.31
CA LYS A 263 18.10 -9.07 2.99
C LYS A 263 16.74 -8.92 3.66
N GLY A 264 15.80 -9.78 3.29
CA GLY A 264 14.44 -9.77 3.79
C GLY A 264 13.76 -11.11 3.59
N LEU A 265 12.46 -11.13 3.89
CA LEU A 265 11.57 -12.26 3.69
C LEU A 265 10.27 -11.78 3.04
N SER A 266 9.78 -12.52 2.04
CA SER A 266 8.40 -12.41 1.55
C SER A 266 7.65 -13.73 1.76
N ASN A 267 6.31 -13.69 1.68
CA ASN A 267 5.49 -14.88 1.73
C ASN A 267 5.20 -15.44 0.33
N HIS A 268 5.47 -16.73 0.12
CA HIS A 268 4.92 -17.53 -0.97
C HIS A 268 3.56 -18.07 -0.51
N GLN A 269 2.49 -17.76 -1.25
CA GLN A 269 1.11 -18.00 -0.83
C GLN A 269 0.80 -17.35 0.54
N GLY A 270 0.35 -18.10 1.54
CA GLY A 270 0.14 -17.61 2.89
C GLY A 270 -1.21 -16.95 3.17
N SER A 271 -2.23 -17.16 2.35
CA SER A 271 -3.54 -16.49 2.55
C SER A 271 -4.24 -16.85 3.87
N LYS A 272 -3.80 -17.92 4.56
CA LYS A 272 -4.25 -18.28 5.91
C LYS A 272 -3.21 -17.87 6.96
N ALA A 273 -1.95 -18.25 6.76
CA ALA A 273 -0.86 -17.98 7.70
C ALA A 273 -0.59 -16.48 7.92
N THR A 274 -0.73 -15.64 6.89
CA THR A 274 -0.50 -14.18 7.03
C THR A 274 -1.57 -13.48 7.86
N GLU A 275 -2.73 -14.10 8.08
CA GLU A 275 -3.78 -13.58 8.98
C GLU A 275 -3.56 -14.01 10.44
N ASP A 276 -2.72 -15.01 10.70
CA ASP A 276 -2.39 -15.45 12.05
C ASP A 276 -1.42 -14.46 12.71
N ALA A 277 -1.98 -13.61 13.58
CA ALA A 277 -1.22 -12.60 14.30
C ALA A 277 -0.09 -13.17 15.18
N ALA A 278 -0.26 -14.35 15.78
CA ALA A 278 0.74 -14.95 16.66
C ALA A 278 1.92 -15.52 15.85
N LEU A 279 1.62 -16.18 14.73
CA LEU A 279 2.63 -16.63 13.77
C LEU A 279 3.40 -15.45 13.19
N MET A 280 2.69 -14.42 12.69
CA MET A 280 3.33 -13.24 12.11
C MET A 280 4.17 -12.48 13.14
N GLN A 281 3.73 -12.38 14.39
CA GLN A 281 4.56 -11.81 15.46
C GLN A 281 5.86 -12.60 15.66
N THR A 282 5.80 -13.93 15.65
CA THR A 282 6.98 -14.79 15.76
C THR A 282 7.95 -14.57 14.61
N ILE A 283 7.44 -14.52 13.36
CA ILE A 283 8.24 -14.26 12.17
C ILE A 283 8.94 -12.90 12.28
N MET A 284 8.20 -11.84 12.62
CA MET A 284 8.75 -10.48 12.71
C MET A 284 9.79 -10.34 13.83
N GLN A 285 9.62 -11.04 14.96
CA GLN A 285 10.66 -11.09 16.00
C GLN A 285 11.97 -11.70 15.49
N GLU A 286 11.90 -12.77 14.69
CA GLU A 286 13.09 -13.34 14.09
C GLU A 286 13.74 -12.43 13.05
N LEU A 287 12.94 -11.77 12.21
CA LEU A 287 13.47 -10.80 11.23
C LEU A 287 14.14 -9.62 11.92
N ARG A 288 13.55 -9.09 12.99
CA ARG A 288 14.18 -8.06 13.83
C ARG A 288 15.53 -8.53 14.37
N ARG A 289 15.59 -9.74 14.94
CA ARG A 289 16.83 -10.33 15.48
C ARG A 289 17.92 -10.46 14.42
N ARG A 290 17.53 -10.76 13.18
CA ARG A 290 18.42 -10.89 12.02
C ARG A 290 18.69 -9.57 11.29
N ARG A 291 18.03 -8.47 11.68
CA ARG A 291 18.07 -7.15 11.00
C ARG A 291 17.63 -7.22 9.53
N LEU A 292 16.57 -7.96 9.28
CA LEU A 292 15.97 -8.17 7.97
C LEU A 292 14.63 -7.43 7.87
N PHE A 293 14.20 -7.12 6.64
CA PHE A 293 12.89 -6.54 6.37
C PHE A 293 11.86 -7.61 5.99
N PHE A 294 10.58 -7.24 5.95
CA PHE A 294 9.51 -8.08 5.44
C PHE A 294 8.78 -7.42 4.26
N LEU A 295 8.50 -8.21 3.23
CA LEU A 295 7.61 -7.85 2.12
C LEU A 295 6.33 -8.68 2.19
N ASP A 296 5.20 -8.02 2.35
CA ASP A 296 3.89 -8.68 2.23
C ASP A 296 3.46 -8.74 0.75
N SER A 297 3.33 -9.96 0.23
CA SER A 297 2.81 -10.22 -1.11
C SER A 297 1.30 -9.93 -1.22
N LEU A 298 0.62 -9.65 -0.11
CA LEU A 298 -0.82 -9.35 0.02
C LEU A 298 -1.69 -10.42 -0.63
N THR A 299 -1.54 -11.65 -0.16
CA THR A 299 -2.33 -12.82 -0.59
C THR A 299 -3.64 -12.99 0.19
N ALA A 300 -3.85 -12.20 1.25
CA ALA A 300 -5.07 -12.14 2.04
C ALA A 300 -5.60 -10.69 2.18
N SER A 301 -6.91 -10.53 2.30
CA SER A 301 -7.55 -9.22 2.55
C SER A 301 -7.35 -8.72 3.98
N HIS A 302 -7.05 -9.61 4.92
CA HIS A 302 -6.89 -9.32 6.36
C HIS A 302 -5.49 -9.73 6.88
N SER A 303 -4.45 -9.30 6.18
CA SER A 303 -3.07 -9.59 6.59
C SER A 303 -2.70 -8.96 7.95
N ALA A 304 -2.09 -9.76 8.82
CA ALA A 304 -1.51 -9.35 10.09
C ALA A 304 -0.03 -8.90 9.95
N CYS A 305 0.54 -8.95 8.75
CA CYS A 305 1.96 -8.66 8.51
C CYS A 305 2.37 -7.24 8.89
N GLU A 306 1.65 -6.21 8.41
CA GLU A 306 1.99 -4.80 8.71
C GLU A 306 1.85 -4.47 10.21
N PRO A 307 0.74 -4.85 10.91
CA PRO A 307 0.64 -4.66 12.35
C PRO A 307 1.78 -5.33 13.12
N ALA A 308 2.14 -6.57 12.75
CA ALA A 308 3.21 -7.32 13.39
C ALA A 308 4.59 -6.69 13.14
N ALA A 309 4.87 -6.28 11.89
CA ALA A 309 6.12 -5.62 11.51
C ALA A 309 6.30 -4.31 12.28
N THR A 310 5.25 -3.48 12.31
CA THR A 310 5.24 -2.22 13.09
C THR A 310 5.52 -2.49 14.57
N ALA A 311 4.84 -3.46 15.17
CA ALA A 311 4.98 -3.77 16.59
C ALA A 311 6.39 -4.28 16.95
N ALA A 312 7.04 -5.00 16.03
CA ALA A 312 8.41 -5.47 16.19
C ALA A 312 9.47 -4.43 15.74
N GLY A 313 9.08 -3.34 15.10
CA GLY A 313 10.00 -2.39 14.47
C GLY A 313 10.83 -3.02 13.35
N VAL A 314 10.19 -3.84 12.53
CA VAL A 314 10.78 -4.47 11.33
C VAL A 314 10.43 -3.59 10.12
N PRO A 315 11.42 -3.19 9.28
CA PRO A 315 11.13 -2.46 8.06
C PRO A 315 10.20 -3.26 7.16
N PHE A 316 9.19 -2.61 6.61
CA PHE A 316 8.10 -3.28 5.93
C PHE A 316 7.77 -2.64 4.59
N ALA A 317 7.41 -3.46 3.61
CA ALA A 317 6.69 -3.01 2.42
C ALA A 317 5.58 -4.00 2.09
N ALA A 318 4.60 -3.53 1.32
CA ALA A 318 3.55 -4.37 0.76
C ALA A 318 3.53 -4.19 -0.76
N ARG A 319 3.20 -5.25 -1.47
CA ARG A 319 3.02 -5.21 -2.92
C ARG A 319 1.96 -4.17 -3.31
N ALA A 320 2.27 -3.33 -4.29
CA ALA A 320 1.29 -2.43 -4.91
C ALA A 320 0.60 -3.09 -6.11
N VAL A 321 1.37 -3.76 -6.97
CA VAL A 321 0.88 -4.32 -8.23
C VAL A 321 1.43 -5.74 -8.43
N PHE A 322 0.59 -6.63 -8.96
CA PHE A 322 1.01 -7.95 -9.43
C PHE A 322 1.19 -7.89 -10.94
N LEU A 323 2.36 -8.26 -11.45
CA LEU A 323 2.77 -7.96 -12.83
C LEU A 323 2.26 -8.97 -13.83
N ASP A 324 2.22 -10.26 -13.48
CA ASP A 324 2.07 -11.36 -14.43
C ASP A 324 1.05 -12.42 -13.99
N ASN A 325 -0.04 -11.96 -13.38
CA ASN A 325 -1.25 -12.78 -13.15
C ASN A 325 -1.82 -13.30 -14.48
N GLU A 326 -1.75 -12.48 -15.52
CA GLU A 326 -2.02 -12.87 -16.89
C GLU A 326 -0.69 -12.92 -17.64
N GLU A 327 -0.28 -14.09 -18.11
CA GLU A 327 1.03 -14.33 -18.74
C GLU A 327 1.10 -13.88 -20.20
N THR A 328 0.61 -12.66 -20.48
CA THR A 328 0.68 -12.05 -21.82
C THR A 328 1.52 -10.78 -21.79
N PRO A 329 2.31 -10.49 -22.84
CA PRO A 329 3.10 -9.27 -22.89
C PRO A 329 2.27 -8.00 -22.67
N GLU A 330 1.07 -7.95 -23.23
CA GLU A 330 0.17 -6.81 -23.14
C GLU A 330 -0.33 -6.60 -21.71
N ALA A 331 -0.71 -7.67 -21.01
CA ALA A 331 -1.15 -7.58 -19.62
C ALA A 331 -0.03 -7.11 -18.70
N ILE A 332 1.18 -7.67 -18.86
CA ILE A 332 2.34 -7.29 -18.04
C ILE A 332 2.71 -5.82 -18.28
N ARG A 333 2.65 -5.32 -19.52
CA ARG A 333 2.85 -3.89 -19.81
C ARG A 333 1.80 -3.00 -19.13
N ARG A 334 0.53 -3.40 -19.13
CA ARG A 334 -0.52 -2.66 -18.40
C ARG A 334 -0.20 -2.58 -16.92
N GLN A 335 0.20 -3.71 -16.31
CA GLN A 335 0.58 -3.73 -14.89
C GLN A 335 1.81 -2.87 -14.58
N LEU A 336 2.80 -2.82 -15.47
CA LEU A 336 3.94 -1.90 -15.32
C LEU A 336 3.53 -0.42 -15.39
N GLN A 337 2.55 -0.07 -16.23
CA GLN A 337 2.00 1.29 -16.27
C GLN A 337 1.24 1.62 -14.98
N GLU A 338 0.45 0.67 -14.45
CA GLU A 338 -0.23 0.82 -13.16
C GLU A 338 0.77 1.00 -12.01
N LEU A 339 1.87 0.24 -12.03
CA LEU A 339 2.95 0.35 -11.06
C LEU A 339 3.64 1.72 -11.12
N ALA A 340 3.96 2.21 -12.31
CA ALA A 340 4.52 3.54 -12.49
C ALA A 340 3.56 4.64 -11.99
N ALA A 341 2.26 4.49 -12.25
CA ALA A 341 1.25 5.41 -11.76
C ALA A 341 1.13 5.35 -10.22
N ALA A 342 1.22 4.17 -9.61
CA ALA A 342 1.25 4.01 -8.16
C ALA A 342 2.49 4.70 -7.55
N ALA A 343 3.67 4.49 -8.13
CA ALA A 343 4.90 5.14 -7.69
C ALA A 343 4.81 6.66 -7.79
N ARG A 344 4.27 7.20 -8.89
CA ARG A 344 4.07 8.66 -9.05
C ARG A 344 3.16 9.26 -7.98
N ARG A 345 2.14 8.52 -7.54
CA ARG A 345 1.21 8.98 -6.49
C ARG A 345 1.80 8.89 -5.09
N ALA A 346 2.56 7.83 -4.80
CA ALA A 346 3.03 7.53 -3.44
C ALA A 346 4.52 7.87 -3.20
N GLY A 347 5.26 8.18 -4.25
CA GLY A 347 6.72 8.41 -4.23
C GLY A 347 7.51 7.12 -4.44
N TRP A 348 6.91 5.97 -4.13
CA TRP A 348 7.47 4.66 -4.40
C TRP A 348 6.35 3.62 -4.62
N ALA A 349 6.68 2.50 -5.25
CA ALA A 349 5.80 1.33 -5.31
C ALA A 349 6.59 0.02 -5.51
N VAL A 350 6.01 -1.09 -5.05
CA VAL A 350 6.56 -2.45 -5.24
C VAL A 350 5.70 -3.22 -6.24
N GLY A 351 6.31 -3.70 -7.31
CA GLY A 351 5.71 -4.65 -8.24
C GLY A 351 6.26 -6.05 -8.02
N ILE A 352 5.39 -7.06 -7.97
CA ILE A 352 5.80 -8.47 -7.90
C ILE A 352 5.40 -9.16 -9.20
N GLY A 353 6.35 -9.80 -9.86
CA GLY A 353 6.11 -10.83 -10.88
C GLY A 353 6.85 -12.11 -10.50
N HIS A 354 7.01 -13.04 -11.44
CA HIS A 354 7.69 -14.32 -11.21
C HIS A 354 8.86 -14.54 -12.17
N ASP A 355 9.59 -15.63 -11.99
CA ASP A 355 10.68 -16.11 -12.85
C ASP A 355 10.21 -16.61 -14.25
N LYS A 356 9.30 -15.88 -14.89
CA LYS A 356 8.74 -16.21 -16.21
C LYS A 356 9.50 -15.49 -17.32
N ARG A 357 9.74 -16.20 -18.42
CA ARG A 357 10.42 -15.64 -19.60
C ARG A 357 9.71 -14.41 -20.16
N VAL A 358 8.39 -14.50 -20.34
CA VAL A 358 7.57 -13.39 -20.85
C VAL A 358 7.67 -12.15 -19.95
N THR A 359 7.71 -12.33 -18.63
CA THR A 359 7.89 -11.24 -17.66
C THR A 359 9.26 -10.57 -17.83
N LEU A 360 10.33 -11.35 -17.94
CA LEU A 360 11.68 -10.81 -18.14
C LEU A 360 11.84 -10.07 -19.48
N GLU A 361 11.28 -10.62 -20.56
CA GLU A 361 11.31 -9.99 -21.88
C GLU A 361 10.56 -8.64 -21.89
N VAL A 362 9.40 -8.57 -21.23
CA VAL A 362 8.66 -7.31 -21.11
C VAL A 362 9.41 -6.30 -20.24
N LEU A 363 10.00 -6.74 -19.12
CA LEU A 363 10.80 -5.87 -18.25
C LEU A 363 12.00 -5.28 -19.02
N GLU A 364 12.74 -6.11 -19.75
CA GLU A 364 13.89 -5.68 -20.56
C GLU A 364 13.51 -4.56 -21.53
N GLN A 365 12.33 -4.66 -22.15
CA GLN A 365 11.85 -3.67 -23.11
C GLN A 365 11.24 -2.42 -22.45
N ALA A 366 10.54 -2.57 -21.32
CA ALA A 366 9.75 -1.51 -20.71
C ALA A 366 10.56 -0.63 -19.76
N MET A 367 11.50 -1.20 -18.99
CA MET A 367 12.27 -0.45 -17.98
C MET A 367 13.03 0.76 -18.57
N PRO A 368 13.70 0.69 -19.74
CA PRO A 368 14.35 1.85 -20.34
C PRO A 368 13.41 3.01 -20.66
N GLN A 369 12.16 2.71 -21.05
CA GLN A 369 11.15 3.75 -21.30
C GLN A 369 10.65 4.33 -19.98
N MET A 370 10.37 3.50 -18.96
CA MET A 370 9.95 3.97 -17.64
C MET A 370 10.98 4.89 -16.99
N GLU A 371 12.27 4.59 -17.14
CA GLU A 371 13.37 5.45 -16.72
C GLU A 371 13.34 6.80 -17.44
N ARG A 372 13.13 6.82 -18.76
CA ARG A 372 12.97 8.07 -19.53
C ARG A 372 11.74 8.86 -19.08
N ASP A 373 10.69 8.17 -18.62
CA ASP A 373 9.47 8.78 -18.07
C ASP A 373 9.58 9.15 -16.59
N GLY A 374 10.80 9.21 -16.06
CA GLY A 374 11.11 9.75 -14.73
C GLY A 374 11.13 8.73 -13.60
N ILE A 375 10.84 7.44 -13.83
CA ILE A 375 10.91 6.40 -12.80
C ILE A 375 12.38 6.10 -12.46
N GLU A 376 12.65 5.80 -11.19
CA GLU A 376 13.92 5.29 -10.70
C GLU A 376 13.73 3.85 -10.19
N PHE A 377 14.44 2.88 -10.78
CA PHE A 377 14.42 1.50 -10.28
C PHE A 377 15.41 1.34 -9.13
N VAL A 378 14.96 0.77 -8.02
CA VAL A 378 15.75 0.62 -6.79
C VAL A 378 15.62 -0.80 -6.21
N PRO A 379 16.59 -1.26 -5.42
CA PRO A 379 16.42 -2.47 -4.61
C PRO A 379 15.21 -2.34 -3.67
N LEU A 380 14.61 -3.47 -3.30
CA LEU A 380 13.46 -3.47 -2.41
C LEU A 380 13.80 -2.84 -1.03
N SER A 381 15.01 -3.06 -0.53
CA SER A 381 15.50 -2.45 0.72
C SER A 381 15.47 -0.92 0.76
N GLU A 382 15.36 -0.22 -0.37
CA GLU A 382 15.25 1.25 -0.39
C GLU A 382 13.82 1.77 -0.21
N VAL A 383 12.81 0.90 -0.33
CA VAL A 383 11.39 1.28 -0.27
C VAL A 383 10.62 0.62 0.88
N VAL A 384 11.34 -0.05 1.79
CA VAL A 384 10.80 -0.54 3.07
C VAL A 384 10.87 0.56 4.13
N GLY A 385 9.87 0.66 4.99
CA GLY A 385 9.73 1.72 6.00
C GLY A 385 9.19 1.26 7.34
#